data_AF-A0A8T2KNM0-F1
#
_entry.id   AF-A0A8T2KNM0-F1
#
_cell.length_a   1.000
_cell.length_b   1.000
_cell.length_c   1.000
_cell.angle_alpha   90.00
_cell.angle_beta   90.00
_cell.angle_gamma   90.00
#
_symmetry.space_group_name_H-M   'P 1'
#
loop_
_entity.id
_entity.type
_entity.pdbx_description
1 polymer ?
#
loop_
_entity_poly.entity_id
_entity_poly.type
_entity_poly.pdbx_seq_one_letter_code
_entity_poly.pdbx_strand_id
1 'polypeptide(L)'
;MAGRVTFRVLFGGEDDARKLAIESGIPSTVEEFALQIKTFFQVTEPFRLQYRDREMDDQFMNLTSTSELEDKATVRVVYMPSETTHFNPLTKDSSSTVPGTPSSVSSSSHQANDSDSYISSDTIILSSPGTRSCSWPKVFVVPRFSYCAEMILHSGNNEFNAHGTLLSPTPKTRSDILEGLAEEIMKYTAYPKDEQLEEVAKALIQSHPCLLEKGTRSGYCGWKHYLKIKMMNFRSKLSRAGHPEVAVNSLKNKRKGQEKPAANIKKPRKAEVNFCPNIPRGETKESMEAERVALLTEVKKKKKDEAAIKKMMQHTFSIRRQEVLQEPAIPEFRNRWPALFDVSEVNLEFMRLTTVPLTSKFLGELDRQTDNLIKQMLLSNSGKKYVLLISN
;
A
#
# COMPACT_ATOMS: atom_id res chain seq x y z
N MET A 1 -9.43 -46.76 -5.49
CA MET A 1 -8.94 -46.02 -4.30
C MET A 1 -8.66 -44.61 -4.74
N ALA A 2 -9.22 -43.60 -4.07
CA ALA A 2 -8.95 -42.20 -4.41
C ALA A 2 -7.46 -41.92 -4.23
N GLY A 3 -6.81 -41.31 -5.22
CA GLY A 3 -5.38 -41.03 -5.21
C GLY A 3 -5.02 -39.92 -4.23
N ARG A 4 -3.78 -39.91 -3.76
CA ARG A 4 -3.23 -38.82 -2.93
C ARG A 4 -3.42 -37.48 -3.63
N VAL A 5 -4.03 -36.53 -2.92
CA VAL A 5 -4.22 -35.15 -3.40
C VAL A 5 -3.44 -34.16 -2.55
N THR A 6 -2.98 -33.08 -3.18
CA THR A 6 -2.24 -32.00 -2.54
C THR A 6 -2.97 -30.69 -2.70
N PHE A 7 -3.04 -29.88 -1.65
CA PHE A 7 -3.61 -28.53 -1.69
C PHE A 7 -2.57 -27.49 -1.26
N ARG A 8 -2.66 -26.30 -1.86
CA ARG A 8 -1.97 -25.10 -1.37
C ARG A 8 -2.94 -24.33 -0.48
N VAL A 9 -2.70 -24.30 0.83
CA VAL A 9 -3.58 -23.65 1.82
C VAL A 9 -2.99 -22.31 2.24
N LEU A 10 -3.75 -21.23 2.11
CA LEU A 10 -3.37 -19.87 2.48
C LEU A 10 -3.99 -19.49 3.81
N PHE A 11 -3.19 -18.98 4.74
CA PHE A 11 -3.64 -18.45 6.02
C PHE A 11 -3.57 -16.92 5.99
N GLY A 12 -4.69 -16.26 5.69
CA GLY A 12 -4.72 -14.81 5.54
C GLY A 12 -4.30 -14.32 4.15
N GLY A 13 -3.09 -13.80 3.99
CA GLY A 13 -2.54 -13.25 2.73
C GLY A 13 -1.79 -14.28 1.89
N GLU A 14 -1.20 -13.87 0.75
CA GLU A 14 -0.37 -14.76 -0.08
C GLU A 14 0.98 -15.14 0.56
N ASP A 15 1.38 -14.40 1.61
CA ASP A 15 2.67 -14.54 2.29
C ASP A 15 2.73 -15.77 3.22
N ASP A 16 1.60 -16.35 3.63
CA ASP A 16 1.53 -17.59 4.43
C ASP A 16 0.79 -18.67 3.66
N ALA A 17 1.54 -19.39 2.80
CA ALA A 17 1.05 -20.50 2.00
C ALA A 17 1.71 -21.81 2.45
N ARG A 18 0.90 -22.82 2.79
CA ARG A 18 1.36 -24.11 3.28
C ARG A 18 0.80 -25.25 2.44
N LYS A 19 1.54 -26.35 2.34
CA LYS A 19 1.14 -27.53 1.59
C LYS A 19 0.39 -28.51 2.50
N LEU A 20 -0.79 -28.94 2.09
CA LEU A 20 -1.56 -30.02 2.71
C LEU A 20 -1.59 -31.21 1.76
N ALA A 21 -1.29 -32.41 2.25
CA ALA A 21 -1.43 -33.64 1.49
C ALA A 21 -2.44 -34.55 2.18
N ILE A 22 -3.44 -35.01 1.43
CA ILE A 22 -4.49 -35.92 1.92
C ILE A 22 -4.36 -37.24 1.17
N GLU A 23 -3.99 -38.29 1.90
CA GLU A 23 -3.73 -39.62 1.33
C GLU A 23 -5.03 -40.35 0.91
N SER A 24 -6.17 -39.95 1.49
CA SER A 24 -7.49 -40.54 1.21
C SER A 24 -8.24 -39.90 0.02
N GLY A 25 -7.63 -38.94 -0.68
CA GLY A 25 -8.27 -38.19 -1.77
C GLY A 25 -9.03 -36.94 -1.31
N ILE A 26 -9.74 -36.28 -2.23
CA ILE A 26 -10.53 -35.08 -1.91
C ILE A 26 -11.67 -35.47 -0.95
N PRO A 27 -11.80 -34.81 0.21
CA PRO A 27 -12.88 -35.12 1.15
C PRO A 27 -14.27 -34.95 0.54
N SER A 28 -15.22 -35.72 1.06
CA SER A 28 -16.59 -35.77 0.52
C SER A 28 -17.43 -34.55 0.91
N THR A 29 -17.04 -33.85 1.98
CA THR A 29 -17.73 -32.68 2.53
C THR A 29 -16.75 -31.57 2.88
N VAL A 30 -17.24 -30.33 2.88
CA VAL A 30 -16.43 -29.15 3.22
C VAL A 30 -16.03 -29.18 4.70
N GLU A 31 -16.88 -29.74 5.56
CA GLU A 31 -16.65 -29.91 6.99
C GLU A 31 -15.52 -30.90 7.26
N GLU A 32 -15.49 -32.04 6.54
CA GLU A 32 -14.42 -33.03 6.61
C GLU A 32 -13.08 -32.41 6.15
N PHE A 33 -13.11 -31.64 5.06
CA PHE A 33 -11.92 -30.93 4.58
C PHE A 33 -11.43 -29.85 5.57
N ALA A 34 -12.35 -29.08 6.16
CA ALA A 34 -12.02 -28.13 7.21
C ALA A 34 -11.42 -28.83 8.44
N LEU A 35 -11.91 -30.02 8.81
CA LEU A 35 -11.36 -30.81 9.92
C LEU A 35 -9.94 -31.32 9.61
N GLN A 36 -9.65 -31.71 8.37
CA GLN A 36 -8.30 -32.08 7.95
C GLN A 36 -7.34 -30.89 8.06
N ILE A 37 -7.77 -29.70 7.64
CA ILE A 37 -6.98 -28.45 7.79
C ILE A 37 -6.76 -28.12 9.27
N LYS A 38 -7.80 -28.23 10.12
CA LYS A 38 -7.68 -28.01 11.57
C LYS A 38 -6.69 -28.97 12.21
N THR A 39 -6.76 -30.25 11.86
CA THR A 39 -5.92 -31.31 12.45
C THR A 39 -4.47 -31.17 11.98
N PHE A 40 -4.24 -30.98 10.69
CA PHE A 40 -2.89 -30.91 10.12
C PHE A 40 -2.15 -29.63 10.52
N PHE A 41 -2.83 -28.49 10.57
CA PHE A 41 -2.23 -27.20 10.89
C PHE A 41 -2.48 -26.72 12.33
N GLN A 42 -3.11 -27.56 13.16
CA GLN A 42 -3.43 -27.27 14.57
C GLN A 42 -4.20 -25.95 14.75
N VAL A 43 -5.20 -25.72 13.88
CA VAL A 43 -6.01 -24.50 13.88
C VAL A 43 -7.22 -24.70 14.78
N THR A 44 -7.33 -23.91 15.84
CA THR A 44 -8.44 -23.96 16.81
C THR A 44 -9.56 -22.96 16.52
N GLU A 45 -9.26 -21.87 15.81
CA GLU A 45 -10.24 -20.82 15.53
C GLU A 45 -11.27 -21.25 14.47
N PRO A 46 -12.53 -20.76 14.55
CA PRO A 46 -13.52 -20.99 13.50
C PRO A 46 -13.16 -20.22 12.23
N PHE A 47 -13.24 -20.89 11.09
CA PHE A 47 -12.93 -20.32 9.79
C PHE A 47 -13.88 -20.87 8.73
N ARG A 48 -13.97 -20.14 7.60
CA ARG A 48 -14.49 -20.66 6.33
C ARG A 48 -13.37 -20.85 5.34
N LEU A 49 -13.64 -21.67 4.32
CA LEU A 49 -12.74 -21.94 3.22
C LEU A 49 -13.18 -21.19 1.97
N GLN A 50 -12.21 -20.70 1.22
CA GLN A 50 -12.39 -20.15 -0.12
C GLN A 50 -11.49 -20.92 -1.08
N TYR A 51 -11.91 -21.14 -2.32
CA TYR A 51 -11.05 -21.71 -3.37
C TYR A 51 -10.74 -20.66 -4.42
N ARG A 52 -9.65 -20.86 -5.15
CA ARG A 52 -9.28 -20.01 -6.29
C ARG A 52 -9.97 -20.51 -7.54
N ASP A 53 -10.90 -19.72 -8.05
CA ASP A 53 -11.74 -20.08 -9.21
C ASP A 53 -11.06 -19.64 -10.51
N ARG A 54 -10.82 -20.58 -11.42
CA ARG A 54 -10.15 -20.32 -12.71
C ARG A 54 -11.07 -19.68 -13.75
N GLU A 55 -12.39 -19.84 -13.61
CA GLU A 55 -13.39 -19.27 -14.52
C GLU A 55 -13.73 -17.82 -14.15
N MET A 56 -13.47 -17.41 -12.91
CA MET A 56 -13.72 -16.07 -12.38
C MET A 56 -12.41 -15.27 -12.19
N ASP A 57 -11.55 -15.24 -13.19
CA ASP A 57 -10.28 -14.47 -13.19
C ASP A 57 -9.39 -14.73 -11.96
N ASP A 58 -9.27 -15.99 -11.53
CA ASP A 58 -8.42 -16.40 -10.40
C ASP A 58 -8.83 -15.79 -9.04
N GLN A 59 -10.07 -15.30 -8.92
CA GLN A 59 -10.59 -14.73 -7.68
C GLN A 59 -10.93 -15.81 -6.63
N PHE A 60 -10.94 -15.42 -5.36
CA PHE A 60 -11.31 -16.31 -4.25
C PHE A 60 -12.81 -16.34 -4.03
N MET A 61 -13.43 -17.50 -4.21
CA MET A 61 -14.85 -17.76 -3.98
C MET A 61 -15.05 -18.61 -2.74
N ASN A 62 -16.20 -18.47 -2.05
CA ASN A 62 -16.49 -19.30 -0.87
C ASN A 62 -16.71 -20.74 -1.30
N LEU A 63 -16.04 -21.67 -0.64
CA LEU A 63 -16.17 -23.10 -0.91
C LEU A 63 -17.44 -23.63 -0.26
N THR A 64 -18.43 -24.01 -1.06
CA THR A 64 -19.70 -24.61 -0.59
C THR A 64 -19.80 -26.09 -0.92
N SER A 65 -19.00 -26.59 -1.87
CA SER A 65 -18.91 -28.00 -2.24
C SER A 65 -17.47 -28.42 -2.54
N THR A 66 -17.07 -29.64 -2.15
CA THR A 66 -15.74 -30.17 -2.49
C THR A 66 -15.61 -30.63 -3.93
N SER A 67 -16.72 -30.66 -4.70
CA SER A 67 -16.70 -30.92 -6.15
C SER A 67 -16.00 -29.81 -6.95
N GLU A 68 -15.84 -28.63 -6.37
CA GLU A 68 -15.14 -27.48 -6.96
C GLU A 68 -13.61 -27.56 -6.76
N LEU A 69 -13.12 -28.58 -6.04
CA LEU A 69 -11.70 -28.75 -5.75
C LEU A 69 -11.05 -29.76 -6.71
N GLU A 70 -9.87 -29.38 -7.21
CA GLU A 70 -8.98 -30.24 -7.99
C GLU A 70 -7.68 -30.54 -7.22
N ASP A 71 -6.92 -31.54 -7.65
CA ASP A 71 -5.54 -31.72 -7.17
C ASP A 71 -4.71 -30.46 -7.46
N LYS A 72 -3.94 -30.01 -6.46
CA LYS A 72 -3.14 -28.77 -6.45
C LYS A 72 -3.96 -27.48 -6.45
N ALA A 73 -5.26 -27.54 -6.15
CA ALA A 73 -6.06 -26.34 -5.94
C ALA A 73 -5.51 -25.46 -4.81
N THR A 74 -5.69 -24.15 -4.95
CA THR A 74 -5.35 -23.18 -3.91
C THR A 74 -6.59 -22.86 -3.10
N VAL A 75 -6.51 -23.06 -1.79
CA VAL A 75 -7.58 -22.85 -0.83
C VAL A 75 -7.13 -21.81 0.18
N ARG A 76 -8.02 -20.93 0.61
CA ARG A 76 -7.75 -19.86 1.57
C ARG A 76 -8.63 -20.01 2.81
N VAL A 77 -8.00 -19.96 3.96
CA VAL A 77 -8.63 -19.97 5.28
C VAL A 77 -8.96 -18.53 5.68
N VAL A 78 -10.23 -18.26 5.92
CA VAL A 78 -10.74 -16.96 6.36
C VAL A 78 -11.38 -17.11 7.74
N TYR A 79 -10.70 -16.61 8.76
CA TYR A 79 -11.17 -16.65 10.14
C TYR A 79 -12.44 -15.81 10.33
N MET A 80 -13.41 -16.37 11.06
CA MET A 80 -14.66 -15.67 11.38
C MET A 80 -14.53 -14.96 12.74
N PRO A 81 -14.97 -13.69 12.87
CA PRO A 81 -15.04 -13.03 14.16
C PRO A 81 -16.11 -13.69 15.03
N SER A 82 -15.74 -14.12 16.24
CA SER A 82 -16.70 -14.66 17.21
C SER A 82 -17.57 -13.52 17.76
N GLU A 83 -18.88 -13.59 17.56
CA GLU A 83 -19.83 -12.59 18.08
C GLU A 83 -19.93 -12.68 19.61
N THR A 84 -19.57 -11.59 20.29
CA THR A 84 -19.86 -11.39 21.71
C THR A 84 -20.81 -10.21 21.84
N THR A 85 -22.05 -10.51 22.20
CA THR A 85 -23.17 -9.59 22.41
C THR A 85 -22.88 -8.67 23.61
N HIS A 86 -22.67 -7.37 23.37
CA HIS A 86 -22.55 -6.38 24.45
C HIS A 86 -23.68 -5.35 24.40
N PHE A 87 -24.46 -5.32 25.48
CA PHE A 87 -25.46 -4.32 25.81
C PHE A 87 -24.80 -2.96 26.09
N ASN A 88 -25.31 -1.88 25.49
CA ASN A 88 -24.98 -0.50 25.87
C ASN A 88 -26.08 0.08 26.79
N PRO A 89 -25.72 0.77 27.88
CA PRO A 89 -26.54 1.81 28.46
C PRO A 89 -26.12 3.20 27.99
N LEU A 90 -27.14 4.05 27.87
CA LEU A 90 -27.19 5.44 27.44
C LEU A 90 -26.67 6.44 28.50
N THR A 91 -26.14 7.60 28.08
CA THR A 91 -26.36 8.98 28.65
C THR A 91 -25.52 9.97 27.82
N LYS A 92 -26.09 10.93 27.07
CA LYS A 92 -26.56 12.30 27.43
C LYS A 92 -25.52 13.12 28.21
N ASP A 93 -25.20 14.38 27.94
CA ASP A 93 -25.48 15.39 26.91
C ASP A 93 -24.60 16.63 27.24
N SER A 94 -24.52 17.60 26.33
CA SER A 94 -24.24 19.05 26.58
C SER A 94 -22.79 19.60 26.64
N SER A 95 -22.71 20.92 26.41
CA SER A 95 -21.80 21.60 25.48
C SER A 95 -21.25 22.94 26.02
N SER A 96 -20.18 23.44 25.36
CA SER A 96 -19.64 24.84 25.35
C SER A 96 -18.97 25.33 26.67
N THR A 97 -17.94 26.18 26.74
CA THR A 97 -17.54 27.38 25.99
C THR A 97 -16.02 27.67 26.19
N VAL A 98 -15.36 28.36 25.24
CA VAL A 98 -14.03 29.06 25.36
C VAL A 98 -14.22 30.45 26.02
N PRO A 99 -13.22 31.34 26.33
CA PRO A 99 -11.93 31.62 25.65
C PRO A 99 -10.73 32.09 26.53
N GLY A 100 -9.55 32.31 25.91
CA GLY A 100 -8.54 33.28 26.42
C GLY A 100 -7.06 32.98 26.12
N THR A 101 -6.51 33.59 25.06
CA THR A 101 -5.05 33.76 24.80
C THR A 101 -4.52 34.99 25.58
N PRO A 102 -3.20 35.13 25.86
CA PRO A 102 -2.30 35.77 24.89
C PRO A 102 -0.88 35.19 24.80
N SER A 103 -0.24 35.54 23.69
CA SER A 103 1.04 35.10 23.13
C SER A 103 2.28 35.67 23.83
N SER A 104 3.44 35.03 23.67
CA SER A 104 4.76 35.69 23.69
C SER A 104 5.79 34.87 22.91
N VAL A 105 6.39 35.50 21.91
CA VAL A 105 7.43 34.98 21.00
C VAL A 105 8.81 35.18 21.61
N SER A 106 9.75 34.28 21.31
CA SER A 106 11.17 34.63 21.10
C SER A 106 11.91 33.48 20.42
N SER A 107 12.50 33.81 19.27
CA SER A 107 13.38 32.98 18.46
C SER A 107 14.82 33.17 18.91
N SER A 108 15.64 32.12 18.87
CA SER A 108 17.08 32.26 18.69
C SER A 108 17.67 31.08 17.93
N SER A 109 18.36 31.43 16.86
CA SER A 109 19.14 30.62 15.93
C SER A 109 20.47 30.14 16.55
N HIS A 110 20.93 28.94 16.15
CA HIS A 110 22.15 28.76 15.33
C HIS A 110 22.75 27.33 15.42
N GLN A 111 23.09 26.84 14.23
CA GLN A 111 24.27 26.05 13.83
C GLN A 111 24.36 24.55 14.19
N ALA A 112 23.97 23.77 13.19
CA ALA A 112 24.73 22.74 12.48
C ALA A 112 25.90 22.04 13.22
N ASN A 113 25.76 20.72 13.33
CA ASN A 113 26.86 19.79 13.12
C ASN A 113 26.33 18.55 12.40
N ASP A 114 27.03 18.16 11.34
CA ASP A 114 26.73 17.04 10.46
C ASP A 114 26.69 15.71 11.21
N SER A 115 25.59 14.99 11.06
CA SER A 115 25.52 13.54 11.20
C SER A 115 24.34 13.04 10.39
N ASP A 116 24.63 12.18 9.43
CA ASP A 116 23.71 11.57 8.47
C ASP A 116 22.42 11.10 9.14
N SER A 117 21.37 11.92 9.01
CA SER A 117 20.01 11.54 9.36
C SER A 117 19.12 11.84 8.17
N TYR A 118 18.44 10.79 7.69
CA TYR A 118 17.56 10.81 6.52
C TYR A 118 16.24 11.56 6.78
N ILE A 119 16.31 12.76 7.35
CA ILE A 119 15.19 13.66 7.57
C ILE A 119 15.25 14.74 6.50
N SER A 120 14.24 14.74 5.63
CA SER A 120 14.06 15.79 4.61
C SER A 120 13.95 17.16 5.28
N SER A 121 14.83 18.08 4.88
CA SER A 121 14.93 19.47 5.32
C SER A 121 13.71 20.35 4.99
N ASP A 122 12.72 19.82 4.26
CA ASP A 122 11.49 20.53 3.85
C ASP A 122 10.29 20.28 4.78
N THR A 123 10.46 19.58 5.90
CA THR A 123 9.37 19.36 6.86
C THR A 123 9.27 20.55 7.81
N ILE A 124 8.15 21.29 7.74
CA ILE A 124 7.89 22.38 8.69
C ILE A 124 7.51 21.73 10.02
N ILE A 125 8.44 21.73 10.98
CA ILE A 125 8.16 21.41 12.38
C ILE A 125 7.64 22.69 13.00
N LEU A 126 6.32 22.77 13.21
CA LEU A 126 5.75 23.86 13.99
C LEU A 126 6.32 23.77 15.40
N SER A 127 6.90 24.87 15.91
CA SER A 127 7.15 25.02 17.35
C SER A 127 5.84 24.70 18.09
N SER A 128 5.94 23.82 19.09
CA SER A 128 4.82 23.16 19.78
C SER A 128 3.49 23.92 19.71
N PRO A 129 2.39 23.29 19.26
CA PRO A 129 1.08 23.87 19.55
C PRO A 129 0.96 24.04 21.06
N GLY A 130 0.27 25.08 21.54
CA GLY A 130 0.01 25.31 22.97
C GLY A 130 -0.70 24.15 23.70
N THR A 131 -0.94 23.03 23.02
CA THR A 131 -1.47 21.76 23.53
C THR A 131 -0.39 20.75 23.95
N ARG A 132 0.90 20.99 23.67
CA ARG A 132 1.98 20.09 24.07
C ARG A 132 2.74 20.59 25.29
N SER A 133 2.35 20.09 26.46
CA SER A 133 2.94 20.47 27.74
C SER A 133 4.19 19.67 28.12
N CYS A 134 4.59 18.65 27.35
CA CYS A 134 5.61 17.68 27.79
C CYS A 134 6.81 17.61 26.83
N SER A 135 8.00 17.88 27.34
CA SER A 135 9.26 17.47 26.70
C SER A 135 9.40 15.95 26.68
N TRP A 136 10.23 15.40 25.79
CA TRP A 136 10.51 13.96 25.78
C TRP A 136 10.96 13.49 27.18
N PRO A 137 10.40 12.40 27.72
CA PRO A 137 10.69 11.96 29.07
C PRO A 137 12.09 11.36 29.16
N LYS A 138 12.72 11.45 30.33
CA LYS A 138 14.02 10.77 30.59
C LYS A 138 13.90 9.25 30.65
N VAL A 139 12.70 8.76 30.98
CA VAL A 139 12.33 7.35 30.99
C VAL A 139 10.94 7.26 30.40
N PHE A 140 10.81 6.58 29.27
CA PHE A 140 9.51 6.36 28.65
C PHE A 140 8.71 5.32 29.46
N VAL A 141 7.52 5.70 29.93
CA VAL A 141 6.62 4.78 30.64
C VAL A 141 5.64 4.19 29.63
N VAL A 142 5.58 2.86 29.57
CA VAL A 142 4.65 2.14 28.70
C VAL A 142 3.21 2.44 29.16
N PRO A 143 2.32 2.94 28.27
CA PRO A 143 0.95 3.23 28.63
C PRO A 143 0.19 1.94 28.90
N ARG A 144 -0.96 2.06 29.58
CA ARG A 144 -1.92 0.96 29.64
C ARG A 144 -2.57 0.76 28.27
N PHE A 145 -2.66 -0.50 27.84
CA PHE A 145 -3.32 -0.91 26.62
C PHE A 145 -4.81 -1.23 26.86
N SER A 146 -5.52 -1.64 25.81
CA SER A 146 -6.90 -2.12 25.98
C SER A 146 -6.94 -3.28 26.98
N TYR A 147 -8.08 -3.44 27.66
CA TYR A 147 -8.26 -4.51 28.64
C TYR A 147 -7.91 -5.90 28.08
N CYS A 148 -8.31 -6.17 26.82
CA CYS A 148 -8.00 -7.42 26.15
C CYS A 148 -6.49 -7.59 25.89
N ALA A 149 -5.79 -6.53 25.46
CA ALA A 149 -4.35 -6.60 25.27
C ALA A 149 -3.60 -6.79 26.60
N GLU A 150 -4.02 -6.11 27.66
CA GLU A 150 -3.45 -6.26 29.01
C GLU A 150 -3.61 -7.69 29.53
N MET A 151 -4.79 -8.31 29.36
CA MET A 151 -5.00 -9.71 29.75
C MET A 151 -4.06 -10.66 29.00
N ILE A 152 -3.89 -10.46 27.69
CA ILE A 152 -3.00 -11.29 26.86
C ILE A 152 -1.54 -11.08 27.29
N LEU A 153 -1.12 -9.84 27.53
CA LEU A 153 0.24 -9.51 27.98
C LEU A 153 0.53 -10.06 29.38
N HIS A 154 -0.45 -10.02 30.28
CA HIS A 154 -0.31 -10.59 31.62
C HIS A 154 -0.16 -12.11 31.56
N SER A 155 -1.03 -12.79 30.79
CA SER A 155 -0.92 -14.24 30.56
C SER A 155 0.43 -14.61 29.93
N GLY A 156 0.84 -13.88 28.90
CA GLY A 156 2.11 -14.10 28.21
C GLY A 156 3.32 -13.87 29.11
N ASN A 157 3.31 -12.82 29.94
CA ASN A 157 4.37 -12.57 30.92
C ASN A 157 4.44 -13.70 31.97
N ASN A 158 3.30 -14.22 32.42
CA ASN A 158 3.28 -15.34 33.36
C ASN A 158 3.87 -16.61 32.74
N GLU A 159 3.50 -16.94 31.50
CA GLU A 159 4.08 -18.08 30.76
C GLU A 159 5.58 -17.89 30.47
N PHE A 160 5.99 -16.66 30.16
CA PHE A 160 7.41 -16.33 29.99
C PHE A 160 8.21 -16.52 31.28
N ASN A 161 7.67 -16.07 32.41
CA ASN A 161 8.33 -16.23 33.71
C ASN A 161 8.37 -17.70 34.17
N ALA A 162 7.34 -18.49 33.83
CA ALA A 162 7.25 -19.90 34.22
C ALA A 162 8.11 -20.83 33.34
N HIS A 163 8.14 -20.59 32.03
CA HIS A 163 8.67 -21.54 31.05
C HIS A 163 9.62 -20.92 30.01
N GLY A 164 9.86 -19.61 30.07
CA GLY A 164 10.63 -18.89 29.04
C GLY A 164 9.90 -18.79 27.69
N THR A 165 8.60 -19.08 27.67
CA THR A 165 7.81 -19.09 26.45
C THR A 165 7.53 -17.66 25.98
N LEU A 166 7.85 -17.39 24.73
CA LEU A 166 7.61 -16.09 24.11
C LEU A 166 6.23 -16.03 23.48
N LEU A 167 5.53 -14.93 23.72
CA LEU A 167 4.23 -14.65 23.14
C LEU A 167 4.44 -14.14 21.71
N SER A 168 3.74 -14.74 20.75
CA SER A 168 3.58 -14.15 19.42
C SER A 168 2.22 -13.44 19.37
N PRO A 169 2.17 -12.09 19.46
CA PRO A 169 0.90 -11.39 19.51
C PRO A 169 0.15 -11.58 18.20
N THR A 170 -1.17 -11.78 18.29
CA THR A 170 -2.04 -11.75 17.11
C THR A 170 -1.94 -10.40 16.40
N PRO A 171 -2.23 -10.29 15.09
CA PRO A 171 -2.22 -9.01 14.39
C PRO A 171 -3.10 -7.94 15.06
N LYS A 172 -4.22 -8.35 15.66
CA LYS A 172 -5.13 -7.46 16.41
C LYS A 172 -4.47 -6.93 17.68
N THR A 173 -3.95 -7.82 18.54
CA THR A 173 -3.27 -7.45 19.78
C THR A 173 -2.05 -6.58 19.50
N ARG A 174 -1.26 -6.93 18.47
CA ARG A 174 -0.11 -6.12 18.04
C ARG A 174 -0.54 -4.72 17.61
N SER A 175 -1.61 -4.61 16.81
CA SER A 175 -2.11 -3.32 16.35
C SER A 175 -2.59 -2.43 17.50
N ASP A 176 -3.22 -3.04 18.51
CA ASP A 176 -3.72 -2.35 19.71
C ASP A 176 -2.58 -1.80 20.58
N ILE A 177 -1.57 -2.63 20.88
CA ILE A 177 -0.35 -2.21 21.57
C ILE A 177 0.31 -1.04 20.83
N LEU A 178 0.46 -1.17 19.51
CA LEU A 178 1.05 -0.11 18.68
C LEU A 178 0.20 1.17 18.63
N GLU A 179 -1.14 1.08 18.69
CA GLU A 179 -2.01 2.28 18.77
C GLU A 179 -1.80 2.99 20.10
N GLY A 180 -1.83 2.27 21.23
CA GLY A 180 -1.58 2.85 22.55
C GLY A 180 -0.20 3.50 22.66
N LEU A 181 0.85 2.87 22.14
CA LEU A 181 2.19 3.46 22.09
C LEU A 181 2.24 4.71 21.19
N ALA A 182 1.57 4.68 20.03
CA ALA A 182 1.53 5.84 19.14
C ALA A 182 0.81 7.02 19.78
N GLU A 183 -0.31 6.79 20.48
CA GLU A 183 -1.02 7.82 21.23
C GLU A 183 -0.14 8.45 22.32
N GLU A 184 0.62 7.63 23.04
CA GLU A 184 1.54 8.11 24.08
C GLU A 184 2.72 8.91 23.49
N ILE A 185 3.35 8.42 22.42
CA ILE A 185 4.45 9.13 21.71
C ILE A 185 3.99 10.50 21.21
N MET A 186 2.77 10.59 20.68
CA MET A 186 2.22 11.81 20.10
C MET A 186 2.01 12.95 21.10
N LYS A 187 1.92 12.64 22.41
CA LYS A 187 1.90 13.65 23.48
C LYS A 187 3.21 14.44 23.52
N TYR A 188 4.32 13.82 23.16
CA TYR A 188 5.65 14.42 23.16
C TYR A 188 6.05 14.94 21.77
N THR A 189 5.91 14.13 20.72
CA THR A 189 6.31 14.51 19.36
C THR A 189 5.52 13.78 18.27
N ALA A 190 5.12 14.51 17.22
CA ALA A 190 4.55 13.92 16.00
C ALA A 190 5.63 13.30 15.11
N TYR A 191 6.88 13.72 15.26
CA TYR A 191 8.00 13.32 14.42
C TYR A 191 9.11 12.73 15.31
N PRO A 192 8.89 11.54 15.90
CA PRO A 192 9.90 10.92 16.74
C PRO A 192 11.13 10.56 15.92
N LYS A 193 12.31 10.79 16.50
CA LYS A 193 13.59 10.37 15.94
C LYS A 193 13.80 8.87 16.15
N ASP A 194 14.79 8.31 15.45
CA ASP A 194 15.07 6.88 15.51
C ASP A 194 15.51 6.42 16.91
N GLU A 195 16.23 7.27 17.64
CA GLU A 195 16.65 7.02 19.03
C GLU A 195 15.46 6.96 19.99
N GLN A 196 14.48 7.85 19.78
CA GLN A 196 13.25 7.91 20.57
C GLN A 196 12.39 6.66 20.35
N LEU A 197 12.24 6.23 19.09
CA LEU A 197 11.52 4.99 18.76
C LEU A 197 12.20 3.75 19.35
N GLU A 198 13.53 3.76 19.38
CA GLU A 198 14.31 2.70 20.01
C GLU A 198 14.12 2.66 21.53
N GLU A 199 14.08 3.81 22.19
CA GLU A 199 13.82 3.91 23.63
C GLU A 199 12.43 3.36 24.00
N VAL A 200 11.40 3.69 23.20
CA VAL A 200 10.05 3.14 23.40
C VAL A 200 10.02 1.62 23.20
N ALA A 201 10.70 1.11 22.17
CA ALA A 201 10.76 -0.33 21.93
C ALA A 201 11.47 -1.07 23.08
N LYS A 202 12.53 -0.50 23.64
CA LYS A 202 13.21 -1.03 24.84
C LYS A 202 12.28 -1.03 26.05
N ALA A 203 11.60 0.08 26.31
CA ALA A 203 10.66 0.18 27.42
C ALA A 203 9.53 -0.86 27.31
N LEU A 204 9.00 -1.08 26.10
CA LEU A 204 7.97 -2.09 25.85
C LEU A 204 8.44 -3.50 26.24
N ILE A 205 9.63 -3.91 25.81
CA ILE A 205 10.19 -5.22 26.13
C ILE A 205 10.53 -5.34 27.63
N GLN A 206 11.00 -4.27 28.26
CA GLN A 206 11.25 -4.26 29.70
C GLN A 206 9.97 -4.44 30.52
N SER A 207 8.87 -3.81 30.11
CA SER A 207 7.56 -3.99 30.77
C SER A 207 6.90 -5.33 30.43
N HIS A 208 7.10 -5.83 29.21
CA HIS A 208 6.50 -7.09 28.73
C HIS A 208 7.55 -8.00 28.08
N PRO A 209 8.36 -8.71 28.90
CA PRO A 209 9.40 -9.61 28.38
C PRO A 209 8.88 -10.70 27.45
N CYS A 210 7.59 -11.07 27.56
CA CYS A 210 6.97 -12.05 26.67
C CYS A 210 6.96 -11.62 25.19
N LEU A 211 7.12 -10.34 24.88
CA LEU A 211 7.11 -9.79 23.53
C LEU A 211 8.46 -9.83 22.80
N LEU A 212 9.51 -10.38 23.43
CA LEU A 212 10.85 -10.44 22.87
C LEU A 212 10.86 -11.25 21.55
N GLU A 213 11.46 -10.70 20.49
CA GLU A 213 11.53 -11.38 19.19
C GLU A 213 12.72 -12.36 19.11
N LYS A 214 12.44 -13.63 18.81
CA LYS A 214 13.48 -14.66 18.59
C LYS A 214 14.30 -14.33 17.34
N GLY A 215 15.62 -14.40 17.43
CA GLY A 215 16.54 -14.33 16.29
C GLY A 215 17.12 -12.94 15.95
N THR A 216 16.78 -11.89 16.72
CA THR A 216 17.44 -10.58 16.59
C THR A 216 18.44 -10.38 17.74
N ARG A 217 19.61 -9.77 17.45
CA ARG A 217 20.68 -9.53 18.45
C ARG A 217 20.23 -8.69 19.65
N SER A 218 19.15 -7.92 19.50
CA SER A 218 18.64 -6.98 20.50
C SER A 218 17.22 -7.26 20.99
N GLY A 219 16.44 -8.11 20.31
CA GLY A 219 15.08 -8.51 20.74
C GLY A 219 13.96 -7.48 20.57
N TYR A 220 14.28 -6.20 20.33
CA TYR A 220 13.31 -5.10 20.16
C TYR A 220 13.28 -4.47 18.75
N CYS A 221 14.12 -4.95 17.82
CA CYS A 221 14.27 -4.33 16.50
C CYS A 221 12.99 -4.35 15.65
N GLY A 222 12.21 -5.44 15.65
CA GLY A 222 10.96 -5.49 14.91
C GLY A 222 9.91 -4.56 15.51
N TRP A 223 9.83 -4.44 16.84
CA TRP A 223 8.97 -3.44 17.50
C TRP A 223 9.33 -2.00 17.13
N LYS A 224 10.62 -1.65 17.09
CA LYS A 224 11.09 -0.34 16.58
C LYS A 224 10.62 -0.12 15.13
N HIS A 225 10.75 -1.14 14.28
CA HIS A 225 10.30 -1.07 12.88
C HIS A 225 8.78 -0.89 12.78
N TYR A 226 8.00 -1.64 13.55
CA TYR A 226 6.55 -1.52 13.60
C TYR A 226 6.10 -0.14 14.10
N LEU A 227 6.77 0.41 15.11
CA LEU A 227 6.52 1.77 15.59
C LEU A 227 6.81 2.82 14.52
N LYS A 228 7.88 2.68 13.74
CA LYS A 228 8.19 3.58 12.63
C LYS A 228 7.07 3.60 11.58
N ILE A 229 6.56 2.43 11.20
CA ILE A 229 5.42 2.30 10.29
C ILE A 229 4.15 2.87 10.92
N LYS A 230 3.89 2.51 12.19
CA LYS A 230 2.70 2.96 12.91
C LYS A 230 2.64 4.48 13.02
N MET A 231 3.73 5.14 13.40
CA MET A 231 3.82 6.60 13.50
C MET A 231 3.61 7.28 12.13
N MET A 232 4.07 6.68 11.04
CA MET A 232 3.79 7.17 9.69
C MET A 232 2.28 7.12 9.36
N ASN A 233 1.64 5.99 9.66
CA ASN A 233 0.20 5.80 9.43
C ASN A 233 -0.65 6.66 10.37
N PHE A 234 -0.24 6.79 11.63
CA PHE A 234 -0.92 7.58 12.67
C PHE A 234 -0.89 9.07 12.32
N ARG A 235 0.26 9.61 11.89
CA ARG A 235 0.34 10.96 11.31
C ARG A 235 -0.59 11.15 10.11
N SER A 236 -0.65 10.17 9.20
CA SER A 236 -1.55 10.24 8.05
C SER A 236 -3.02 10.26 8.46
N LYS A 237 -3.39 9.50 9.51
CA LYS A 237 -4.72 9.51 10.13
C LYS A 237 -5.04 10.87 10.76
N LEU A 238 -4.12 11.42 11.55
CA LEU A 238 -4.26 12.73 12.18
C LEU A 238 -4.32 13.89 11.16
N SER A 239 -3.53 13.83 10.10
CA SER A 239 -3.57 14.81 9.01
C SER A 239 -4.94 14.86 8.34
N ARG A 240 -5.55 13.69 8.09
CA ARG A 240 -6.92 13.60 7.55
C ARG A 240 -7.98 14.15 8.53
N ALA A 241 -7.74 13.99 9.82
CA ALA A 241 -8.59 14.55 10.87
C ALA A 241 -8.36 16.06 11.11
N GLY A 242 -7.43 16.70 10.38
CA GLY A 242 -7.17 18.13 10.50
C GLY A 242 -6.25 18.53 11.65
N HIS A 243 -5.47 17.60 12.22
CA HIS A 243 -4.55 17.92 13.31
C HIS A 243 -3.51 18.98 12.85
N PRO A 244 -3.47 20.19 13.45
CA PRO A 244 -2.74 21.34 12.90
C PRO A 244 -1.27 21.06 12.61
N GLU A 245 -0.57 20.42 13.55
CA GLU A 245 0.86 20.16 13.46
C GLU A 245 1.28 19.22 12.32
N VAL A 246 0.39 18.30 11.93
CA VAL A 246 0.67 17.33 10.85
C VAL A 246 0.05 17.80 9.54
N ALA A 247 -1.06 18.54 9.60
CA ALA A 247 -1.77 19.06 8.46
C ALA A 247 -1.01 20.16 7.70
N VAL A 248 -0.13 20.93 8.36
CA VAL A 248 0.70 21.96 7.71
C VAL A 248 1.68 21.35 6.69
N ASN A 249 2.09 20.10 6.88
CA ASN A 249 2.96 19.37 5.95
C ASN A 249 2.20 18.64 4.83
N SER A 250 0.86 18.74 4.80
CA SER A 250 0.05 18.21 3.72
C SER A 250 0.16 19.08 2.47
N LEU A 251 0.27 18.46 1.30
CA LEU A 251 0.33 19.15 0.00
C LEU A 251 -0.85 20.09 -0.24
N LYS A 252 -2.01 19.77 0.35
CA LYS A 252 -3.23 20.58 0.23
C LYS A 252 -3.16 21.93 0.98
N ASN A 253 -2.25 22.04 1.95
CA ASN A 253 -2.12 23.20 2.83
C ASN A 253 -0.79 23.96 2.63
N LYS A 254 0.04 23.56 1.66
CA LYS A 254 1.26 24.31 1.31
C LYS A 254 0.87 25.64 0.63
N ARG A 255 1.60 26.72 0.95
CA ARG A 255 1.39 28.04 0.33
C ARG A 255 1.69 27.97 -1.17
N LYS A 256 0.96 28.73 -2.00
CA LYS A 256 1.24 28.87 -3.44
C LYS A 256 2.73 29.23 -3.64
N GLY A 257 3.45 28.41 -4.39
CA GLY A 257 4.90 28.54 -4.62
C GLY A 257 5.80 27.61 -3.80
N GLN A 258 5.27 26.93 -2.77
CA GLN A 258 5.98 25.87 -2.01
C GLN A 258 5.42 24.47 -2.29
N GLU A 259 4.72 24.28 -3.42
CA GLU A 259 4.07 23.04 -3.86
C GLU A 259 5.06 21.93 -4.30
N LYS A 260 6.29 21.93 -3.78
CA LYS A 260 7.17 20.79 -3.98
C LYS A 260 6.65 19.65 -3.10
N PRO A 261 6.34 18.47 -3.67
CA PRO A 261 6.10 17.29 -2.86
C PRO A 261 7.29 17.08 -1.93
N ALA A 262 7.04 16.77 -0.65
CA ALA A 262 8.13 16.22 0.17
C ALA A 262 8.70 15.07 -0.67
N ALA A 263 10.02 15.03 -0.88
CA ALA A 263 10.69 14.21 -1.89
C ALA A 263 10.40 12.69 -1.80
N ASN A 264 9.60 12.26 -0.83
CA ASN A 264 9.23 10.90 -0.50
C ASN A 264 7.75 10.58 -0.75
N ILE A 265 7.11 11.17 -1.78
CA ILE A 265 5.94 10.49 -2.37
C ILE A 265 6.49 9.21 -3.00
N LYS A 266 6.09 8.05 -2.47
CA LYS A 266 6.35 6.76 -3.12
C LYS A 266 5.88 6.89 -4.57
N LYS A 267 6.82 6.83 -5.52
CA LYS A 267 6.48 6.77 -6.94
C LYS A 267 5.47 5.61 -7.11
N PRO A 268 4.39 5.79 -7.87
CA PRO A 268 3.47 4.70 -8.15
C PRO A 268 4.25 3.46 -8.61
N ARG A 269 3.93 2.27 -8.08
CA ARG A 269 4.59 1.01 -8.48
C ARG A 269 4.41 0.71 -9.98
N LYS A 270 3.38 1.30 -10.61
CA LYS A 270 3.16 1.27 -12.06
C LYS A 270 3.81 2.51 -12.69
N ALA A 271 4.49 2.35 -13.82
CA ALA A 271 5.14 3.44 -14.56
C ALA A 271 4.14 4.50 -15.09
N GLU A 272 2.84 4.26 -14.94
CA GLU A 272 1.74 5.13 -15.33
C GLU A 272 1.46 6.16 -14.23
N VAL A 273 2.06 7.34 -14.36
CA VAL A 273 1.86 8.50 -13.47
C VAL A 273 0.39 8.94 -13.45
N ASN A 274 -0.28 8.85 -14.60
CA ASN A 274 -1.68 9.24 -14.78
C ASN A 274 -2.58 8.02 -15.08
N PHE A 275 -2.56 7.02 -14.19
CA PHE A 275 -3.32 5.77 -14.36
C PHE A 275 -4.83 6.00 -14.57
N CYS A 276 -5.47 6.83 -13.72
CA CYS A 276 -6.89 7.18 -13.81
C CYS A 276 -7.09 8.67 -13.48
N PRO A 277 -6.87 9.57 -14.46
CA PRO A 277 -7.04 11.00 -14.27
C PRO A 277 -8.52 11.37 -14.09
N ASN A 278 -8.80 12.33 -13.20
CA ASN A 278 -10.14 12.88 -13.04
C ASN A 278 -10.49 13.82 -14.20
N ILE A 279 -11.79 13.98 -14.49
CA ILE A 279 -12.28 15.01 -15.41
C ILE A 279 -11.87 16.40 -14.87
N PRO A 280 -11.36 17.31 -15.71
CA PRO A 280 -10.97 18.67 -15.29
C PRO A 280 -12.11 19.41 -14.58
N ARG A 281 -11.78 20.30 -13.63
CA ARG A 281 -12.79 21.11 -12.92
C ARG A 281 -13.56 21.99 -13.91
N GLY A 282 -14.89 21.94 -13.81
CA GLY A 282 -15.80 22.72 -14.66
C GLY A 282 -16.30 21.97 -15.89
N GLU A 283 -15.70 20.82 -16.21
CA GLU A 283 -16.14 19.95 -17.30
C GLU A 283 -17.03 18.81 -16.77
N THR A 284 -18.05 18.45 -17.54
CA THR A 284 -18.90 17.28 -17.27
C THR A 284 -18.60 16.14 -18.23
N LYS A 285 -19.05 14.93 -17.92
CA LYS A 285 -18.88 13.77 -18.82
C LYS A 285 -19.51 14.02 -20.19
N GLU A 286 -20.64 14.73 -20.22
CA GLU A 286 -21.37 15.10 -21.42
C GLU A 286 -20.60 16.13 -22.26
N SER A 287 -19.98 17.13 -21.63
CA SER A 287 -19.11 18.11 -22.30
C SER A 287 -17.91 17.42 -22.96
N MET A 288 -17.26 16.51 -22.24
CA MET A 288 -16.13 15.74 -22.76
C MET A 288 -16.55 14.79 -23.91
N GLU A 289 -17.74 14.19 -23.84
CA GLU A 289 -18.28 13.37 -24.93
C GLU A 289 -18.64 14.22 -26.16
N ALA A 290 -19.15 15.44 -25.97
CA ALA A 290 -19.37 16.39 -27.07
C ALA A 290 -18.06 16.76 -27.77
N GLU A 291 -16.99 16.96 -27.00
CA GLU A 291 -15.66 17.21 -27.57
C GLU A 291 -15.09 16.00 -28.31
N ARG A 292 -15.34 14.77 -27.82
CA ARG A 292 -15.00 13.55 -28.56
C ARG A 292 -15.72 13.49 -29.92
N VAL A 293 -17.00 13.85 -29.98
CA VAL A 293 -17.75 13.91 -31.25
C VAL A 293 -17.14 14.95 -32.20
N ALA A 294 -16.74 16.11 -31.67
CA ALA A 294 -16.04 17.13 -32.46
C ALA A 294 -14.68 16.61 -32.97
N LEU A 295 -13.92 15.88 -32.15
CA LEU A 295 -12.65 15.25 -32.54
C LEU A 295 -12.86 14.24 -33.67
N LEU A 296 -13.90 13.40 -33.58
CA LEU A 296 -14.24 12.44 -34.62
C LEU A 296 -14.55 13.14 -35.95
N THR A 297 -15.20 14.30 -35.89
CA THR A 297 -15.51 15.13 -37.07
C THR A 297 -14.23 15.71 -37.67
N GLU A 298 -13.30 16.20 -36.84
CA GLU A 298 -12.01 16.75 -37.28
C GLU A 298 -11.14 15.68 -37.96
N VAL A 299 -11.05 14.49 -37.37
CA VAL A 299 -10.24 13.38 -37.92
C VAL A 299 -10.76 12.89 -39.28
N LYS A 300 -12.07 13.04 -39.54
CA LYS A 300 -12.70 12.64 -40.82
C LYS A 300 -12.55 13.68 -41.93
N LYS A 301 -12.05 14.89 -41.65
CA LYS A 301 -11.85 15.93 -42.68
C LYS A 301 -10.76 15.49 -43.66
N LYS A 302 -10.92 15.88 -44.93
CA LYS A 302 -9.90 15.66 -45.99
C LYS A 302 -8.58 16.36 -45.67
N LYS A 303 -8.65 17.58 -45.13
CA LYS A 303 -7.51 18.33 -44.58
C LYS A 303 -7.69 18.39 -43.07
N LYS A 304 -6.89 17.62 -42.34
CA LYS A 304 -6.93 17.52 -40.88
C LYS A 304 -6.16 18.69 -40.26
N ASP A 305 -6.73 19.34 -39.27
CA ASP A 305 -5.96 20.23 -38.40
C ASP A 305 -5.29 19.41 -37.30
N GLU A 306 -4.02 19.05 -37.51
CA GLU A 306 -3.26 18.27 -36.53
C GLU A 306 -3.11 18.97 -35.17
N ALA A 307 -3.02 20.31 -35.16
CA ALA A 307 -2.86 21.06 -33.91
C ALA A 307 -4.17 21.03 -33.11
N ALA A 308 -5.31 21.17 -33.79
CA ALA A 308 -6.62 21.01 -33.17
C ALA A 308 -6.81 19.58 -32.65
N ILE A 309 -6.48 18.55 -33.43
CA ILE A 309 -6.56 17.14 -33.02
C ILE A 309 -5.73 16.90 -31.75
N LYS A 310 -4.48 17.36 -31.71
CA LYS A 310 -3.59 17.22 -30.53
C LYS A 310 -4.18 17.86 -29.28
N LYS A 311 -4.77 19.06 -29.43
CA LYS A 311 -5.42 19.79 -28.34
C LYS A 311 -6.64 19.04 -27.82
N MET A 312 -7.51 18.57 -28.71
CA MET A 312 -8.72 17.83 -28.34
C MET A 312 -8.38 16.46 -27.74
N MET A 313 -7.37 15.78 -28.26
CA MET A 313 -6.84 14.54 -27.69
C MET A 313 -6.29 14.75 -26.28
N GLN A 314 -5.63 15.87 -26.02
CA GLN A 314 -5.15 16.23 -24.68
C GLN A 314 -6.31 16.47 -23.70
N HIS A 315 -7.34 17.21 -24.12
CA HIS A 315 -8.47 17.53 -23.25
C HIS A 315 -9.28 16.25 -22.93
N THR A 316 -9.55 15.42 -23.94
CA THR A 316 -10.29 14.16 -23.84
C THR A 316 -9.54 13.00 -23.20
N PHE A 317 -8.31 13.19 -22.75
CA PHE A 317 -7.47 12.14 -22.16
C PHE A 317 -8.16 11.41 -20.99
N SER A 318 -8.88 12.15 -20.14
CA SER A 318 -9.51 11.58 -18.94
C SER A 318 -10.59 10.55 -19.26
N ILE A 319 -11.56 10.92 -20.10
CA ILE A 319 -12.64 10.02 -20.51
C ILE A 319 -12.12 8.86 -21.36
N ARG A 320 -11.11 9.09 -22.21
CA ARG A 320 -10.50 8.04 -23.02
C ARG A 320 -9.79 7.02 -22.14
N ARG A 321 -9.04 7.46 -21.11
CA ARG A 321 -8.37 6.53 -20.18
C ARG A 321 -9.37 5.70 -19.38
N GLN A 322 -10.47 6.32 -18.93
CA GLN A 322 -11.56 5.61 -18.27
C GLN A 322 -12.17 4.54 -19.17
N GLU A 323 -12.36 4.83 -20.46
CA GLU A 323 -12.87 3.87 -21.45
C GLU A 323 -11.88 2.72 -21.67
N VAL A 324 -10.57 2.98 -21.81
CA VAL A 324 -9.55 1.92 -21.92
C VAL A 324 -9.55 0.99 -20.70
N LEU A 325 -9.79 1.53 -19.50
CA LEU A 325 -9.87 0.74 -18.27
C LEU A 325 -11.12 -0.15 -18.17
N GLN A 326 -12.11 0.04 -19.04
CA GLN A 326 -13.25 -0.88 -19.18
C GLN A 326 -12.97 -2.02 -20.17
N GLU A 327 -11.76 -2.06 -20.76
CA GLU A 327 -11.32 -3.10 -21.69
C GLU A 327 -12.29 -3.33 -22.87
N PRO A 328 -12.65 -2.28 -23.63
CA PRO A 328 -13.57 -2.39 -24.76
C PRO A 328 -12.94 -3.19 -25.90
N ALA A 329 -13.79 -3.77 -26.75
CA ALA A 329 -13.34 -4.43 -27.97
C ALA A 329 -12.56 -3.43 -28.86
N ILE A 330 -11.36 -3.83 -29.31
CA ILE A 330 -10.46 -2.97 -30.09
C ILE A 330 -11.13 -2.35 -31.34
N PRO A 331 -11.97 -3.06 -32.12
CA PRO A 331 -12.65 -2.45 -33.26
C PRO A 331 -13.60 -1.31 -32.86
N GLU A 332 -14.35 -1.48 -31.77
CA GLU A 332 -15.29 -0.47 -31.27
C GLU A 332 -14.53 0.74 -30.73
N PHE A 333 -13.48 0.48 -29.96
CA PHE A 333 -12.62 1.52 -29.42
C PHE A 333 -11.92 2.33 -30.53
N ARG A 334 -11.46 1.65 -31.59
CA ARG A 334 -10.88 2.30 -32.78
C ARG A 334 -11.87 3.19 -33.50
N ASN A 335 -13.14 2.78 -33.60
CA ASN A 335 -14.18 3.58 -34.22
C ASN A 335 -14.49 4.85 -33.39
N ARG A 336 -14.38 4.76 -32.06
CA ARG A 336 -14.60 5.89 -31.15
C ARG A 336 -13.40 6.84 -31.07
N TRP A 337 -12.17 6.31 -31.13
CA TRP A 337 -10.91 7.05 -31.00
C TRP A 337 -9.94 6.80 -32.17
N PRO A 338 -10.32 7.11 -33.42
CA PRO A 338 -9.47 6.79 -34.58
C PRO A 338 -8.13 7.54 -34.58
N ALA A 339 -8.07 8.73 -33.98
CA ALA A 339 -6.83 9.50 -33.83
C ALA A 339 -5.77 8.76 -33.00
N LEU A 340 -6.18 7.94 -32.02
CA LEU A 340 -5.23 7.21 -31.18
C LEU A 340 -4.44 6.14 -31.95
N PHE A 341 -4.91 5.75 -33.13
CA PHE A 341 -4.22 4.79 -34.00
C PHE A 341 -3.26 5.46 -34.98
N ASP A 342 -3.03 6.77 -34.82
CA ASP A 342 -1.94 7.48 -35.47
C ASP A 342 -0.66 7.42 -34.60
N VAL A 343 0.49 7.18 -35.22
CA VAL A 343 1.77 7.03 -34.50
C VAL A 343 2.12 8.25 -33.65
N SER A 344 1.78 9.46 -34.11
CA SER A 344 2.06 10.69 -33.38
C SER A 344 1.22 10.77 -32.09
N GLU A 345 -0.05 10.39 -32.16
CA GLU A 345 -0.95 10.38 -31.00
C GLU A 345 -0.66 9.21 -30.05
N VAL A 346 -0.21 8.04 -30.53
CA VAL A 346 0.27 6.97 -29.63
C VAL A 346 1.43 7.46 -28.77
N ASN A 347 2.39 8.17 -29.36
CA ASN A 347 3.51 8.75 -28.64
C ASN A 347 3.04 9.79 -27.60
N LEU A 348 2.11 10.66 -27.98
CA LEU A 348 1.55 11.67 -27.07
C LEU A 348 0.70 11.03 -25.98
N GLU A 349 -0.03 9.96 -26.25
CA GLU A 349 -0.81 9.24 -25.26
C GLU A 349 0.09 8.56 -24.23
N PHE A 350 1.15 7.90 -24.68
CA PHE A 350 2.15 7.33 -23.79
C PHE A 350 2.79 8.41 -22.91
N MET A 351 3.09 9.57 -23.49
CA MET A 351 3.57 10.75 -22.76
C MET A 351 2.56 11.24 -21.72
N ARG A 352 1.28 11.35 -22.06
CA ARG A 352 0.21 11.74 -21.12
C ARG A 352 0.10 10.75 -19.97
N LEU A 353 0.32 9.47 -20.22
CA LEU A 353 0.20 8.41 -19.22
C LEU A 353 1.42 8.30 -18.28
N THR A 354 2.63 8.37 -18.85
CA THR A 354 3.88 8.03 -18.15
C THR A 354 4.81 9.22 -17.89
N THR A 355 4.53 10.37 -18.51
CA THR A 355 5.38 11.56 -18.59
C THR A 355 6.77 11.30 -19.18
N VAL A 356 6.94 10.23 -19.96
CA VAL A 356 8.20 9.82 -20.60
C VAL A 356 8.05 9.80 -22.12
N PRO A 357 8.99 10.39 -22.90
CA PRO A 357 8.88 10.44 -24.35
C PRO A 357 9.15 9.06 -24.95
N LEU A 358 8.09 8.38 -25.42
CA LEU A 358 8.15 7.00 -25.91
C LEU A 358 9.27 6.78 -26.93
N THR A 359 9.23 7.48 -28.06
CA THR A 359 10.21 7.28 -29.16
C THR A 359 11.64 7.54 -28.70
N SER A 360 11.91 8.69 -28.07
CA SER A 360 13.27 9.03 -27.61
C SER A 360 13.78 8.04 -26.55
N LYS A 361 12.92 7.64 -25.61
CA LYS A 361 13.30 6.68 -24.57
C LYS A 361 13.53 5.29 -25.14
N PHE A 362 12.68 4.86 -26.07
CA PHE A 362 12.80 3.56 -26.73
C PHE A 362 14.07 3.48 -27.57
N LEU A 363 14.34 4.48 -28.41
CA LEU A 363 15.56 4.53 -29.23
C LEU A 363 16.82 4.57 -28.36
N GLY A 364 16.85 5.42 -27.32
CA GLY A 364 18.00 5.47 -26.42
C GLY A 364 18.23 4.17 -25.63
N GLU A 365 17.16 3.43 -25.33
CA GLU A 365 17.28 2.11 -24.70
C GLU A 365 17.72 1.04 -25.70
N LEU A 366 17.25 1.10 -26.95
CA LEU A 366 17.75 0.26 -28.03
C LEU A 366 19.24 0.46 -28.23
N ASP A 367 19.70 1.71 -28.40
CA ASP A 367 21.11 2.04 -28.57
C ASP A 367 21.98 1.47 -27.44
N ARG A 368 21.49 1.58 -26.19
CA ARG A 368 22.17 1.01 -25.01
C ARG A 368 22.29 -0.51 -25.06
N GLN A 369 21.33 -1.19 -25.65
CA GLN A 369 21.30 -2.66 -25.75
C GLN A 369 21.87 -3.19 -27.07
N THR A 370 22.12 -2.34 -28.07
CA THR A 370 22.54 -2.74 -29.42
C THR A 370 23.78 -3.63 -29.39
N ASP A 371 24.82 -3.27 -28.63
CA ASP A 371 26.04 -4.08 -28.54
C ASP A 371 25.78 -5.48 -27.97
N ASN A 372 24.89 -5.60 -26.98
CA ASN A 372 24.51 -6.88 -26.40
C ASN A 372 23.70 -7.71 -27.39
N LEU A 373 22.77 -7.07 -28.11
CA LEU A 373 21.96 -7.73 -29.13
C LEU A 373 22.82 -8.24 -30.28
N ILE A 374 23.76 -7.43 -30.77
CA ILE A 374 24.73 -7.83 -31.81
C ILE A 374 25.58 -9.01 -31.33
N LYS A 375 26.11 -8.96 -30.11
CA LYS A 375 26.87 -10.09 -29.53
C LYS A 375 26.04 -11.37 -29.53
N GLN A 376 24.79 -11.32 -29.07
CA GLN A 376 23.89 -12.48 -29.06
C GLN A 376 23.61 -13.02 -30.47
N MET A 377 23.38 -12.13 -31.45
CA MET A 377 23.16 -12.52 -32.85
C MET A 377 24.41 -13.12 -33.50
N LEU A 378 25.61 -12.64 -33.16
CA LEU A 378 26.88 -13.21 -33.63
C LEU A 378 27.16 -14.57 -32.97
N LEU A 379 26.84 -14.72 -31.69
CA LEU A 379 26.94 -15.99 -30.95
C LEU A 379 25.97 -17.04 -31.49
N SER A 380 24.74 -16.66 -31.85
CA SER A 380 23.74 -17.56 -32.44
C SER A 380 24.06 -17.95 -33.89
N ASN A 381 24.87 -17.16 -34.61
CA ASN A 381 25.21 -17.37 -36.01
C ASN A 381 26.60 -17.99 -36.25
N SER A 382 27.18 -18.65 -35.24
CA SER A 382 28.42 -19.42 -35.36
C SER A 382 28.37 -20.57 -36.40
N GLY A 383 27.25 -20.76 -37.11
CA GLY A 383 27.11 -21.65 -38.27
C GLY A 383 26.94 -20.98 -39.65
N LYS A 384 26.71 -19.66 -39.78
CA LYS A 384 26.49 -19.03 -41.10
C LYS A 384 27.10 -17.62 -41.17
N LYS A 385 28.22 -17.51 -41.91
CA LYS A 385 28.87 -16.23 -42.25
C LYS A 385 27.97 -15.43 -43.20
N TYR A 386 27.52 -14.26 -42.77
CA TYR A 386 27.14 -13.19 -43.69
C TYR A 386 28.07 -12.00 -43.46
N VAL A 387 28.74 -11.58 -44.53
CA VAL A 387 29.52 -10.35 -44.58
C VAL A 387 28.53 -9.21 -44.74
N LEU A 388 28.30 -8.44 -43.68
CA LEU A 388 27.65 -7.15 -43.80
C LEU A 388 28.74 -6.11 -44.08
N LEU A 389 28.86 -5.74 -45.36
CA LEU A 389 29.57 -4.55 -45.78
C LEU A 389 28.77 -3.33 -45.32
N ILE A 390 29.28 -2.64 -44.31
CA ILE A 390 28.88 -1.26 -44.02
C ILE A 390 29.83 -0.38 -44.84
N SER A 391 29.36 0.12 -45.97
CA SER A 391 30.04 1.19 -46.71
C SER A 391 29.70 2.52 -46.05
N ASN A 392 30.75 3.31 -45.80
CA ASN A 392 30.74 4.69 -45.28
C ASN A 392 29.84 5.64 -46.07
#